data_AF-A0A6S6ZFL2-F1
#
_entry.id   AF-A0A6S6ZFL2-F1
#
_cell.length_a   1.000
_cell.length_b   1.000
_cell.length_c   1.000
_cell.angle_alpha   90.00
_cell.angle_beta   90.00
_cell.angle_gamma   90.00
#
_symmetry.space_group_name_H-M   'P 1'
#
loop_
_entity.id
_entity.type
_entity.pdbx_description
1 polymer ?
#
loop_
_entity_poly.entity_id
_entity_poly.type
_entity_poly.pdbx_seq_one_letter_code
_entity_poly.pdbx_strand_id
1 'polypeptide(L)'
;MLPRRAIVWAGIFALATNSVAAAEPWSPRADCPFVPSGDNRLPPEAQTALVDLDIEHRITQTLNSRKTASNYHGPDMTLKGRNYTAAVDLSVRCLDASSIKRLLSQLANHGFAAWYRENGKDGWKGANHIHAVWAAEPLKPQLRDQIKSWLNGRTGLVGNGKYEFWQPSSEELLKVSAQYEASKALLPGDKGAK
;
A
#
# COMPACT_ATOMS: atom_id res chain seq x y z
N MET A 1 -14.38 54.71 53.79
CA MET A 1 -13.13 54.02 53.39
C MET A 1 -13.52 52.73 52.67
N LEU A 2 -13.28 52.64 51.35
CA LEU A 2 -13.55 51.46 50.53
C LEU A 2 -12.21 50.84 50.09
N PRO A 3 -11.99 49.52 50.22
CA PRO A 3 -10.76 48.91 49.75
C PRO A 3 -10.84 48.63 48.23
N ARG A 4 -9.85 49.15 47.49
CA ARG A 4 -9.62 48.82 46.08
C ARG A 4 -9.10 47.38 45.96
N ARG A 5 -9.82 46.52 45.24
CA ARG A 5 -9.34 45.19 44.85
C ARG A 5 -8.54 45.31 43.55
N ALA A 6 -7.27 44.91 43.58
CA ALA A 6 -6.43 44.78 42.40
C ALA A 6 -6.78 43.47 41.65
N ILE A 7 -7.06 43.59 40.35
CA ILE A 7 -7.24 42.44 39.45
C ILE A 7 -5.88 42.11 38.87
N VAL A 8 -5.32 40.95 39.22
CA VAL A 8 -4.09 40.41 38.62
C VAL A 8 -4.49 39.60 37.38
N TRP A 9 -4.14 40.11 36.21
CA TRP A 9 -4.23 39.36 34.95
C TRP A 9 -3.05 38.39 34.86
N ALA A 10 -3.30 37.10 35.08
CA ALA A 10 -2.36 36.03 34.76
C ALA A 10 -2.46 35.71 33.26
N GLY A 11 -1.55 36.26 32.46
CA GLY A 11 -1.41 35.90 31.05
C GLY A 11 -0.81 34.50 30.92
N ILE A 12 -1.60 33.52 30.48
CA ILE A 12 -1.12 32.20 30.08
C ILE A 12 -0.52 32.34 28.68
N PHE A 13 0.81 32.37 28.58
CA PHE A 13 1.51 32.17 27.31
C PHE A 13 1.54 30.69 26.98
N ALA A 14 0.68 30.25 26.06
CA ALA A 14 0.79 28.94 25.44
C ALA A 14 2.00 28.94 24.48
N LEU A 15 3.08 28.30 24.87
CA LEU A 15 4.21 28.02 23.98
C LEU A 15 3.78 26.93 22.99
N ALA A 16 3.46 27.31 21.75
CA ALA A 16 3.28 26.38 20.65
C ALA A 16 4.66 25.80 20.27
N THR A 17 4.95 24.57 20.70
CA THR A 17 6.10 23.83 20.20
C THR A 17 5.81 23.34 18.79
N ASN A 18 6.48 23.90 17.80
CA ASN A 18 6.49 23.35 16.44
C ASN A 18 7.28 22.04 16.46
N SER A 19 6.60 20.91 16.68
CA SER A 19 7.16 19.59 16.41
C SER A 19 7.33 19.47 14.90
N VAL A 20 8.57 19.56 14.43
CA VAL A 20 8.91 19.10 13.08
C VAL A 20 8.65 17.60 13.08
N ALA A 21 7.64 17.17 12.32
CA ALA A 21 7.34 15.75 12.16
C ALA A 21 8.64 15.04 11.71
N ALA A 22 9.02 13.98 12.42
CA ALA A 22 10.16 13.18 12.01
C ALA A 22 9.88 12.62 10.61
N ALA A 23 10.85 12.74 9.70
CA ALA A 23 10.73 12.15 8.37
C ALA A 23 10.46 10.65 8.51
N GLU A 24 9.55 10.14 7.69
CA GLU A 24 9.23 8.72 7.73
C GLU A 24 10.46 7.88 7.32
N PRO A 25 10.63 6.66 7.85
CA PRO A 25 11.77 5.81 7.51
C PRO A 25 11.89 5.50 6.02
N TRP A 26 10.79 5.62 5.27
CA TRP A 26 10.73 5.40 3.84
C TRP A 26 10.92 6.66 2.99
N SER A 27 11.02 7.84 3.57
CA SER A 27 11.30 9.05 2.81
C SER A 27 12.65 8.95 2.05
N PRO A 28 12.81 9.68 0.93
CA PRO A 28 14.07 9.69 0.17
C PRO A 28 15.27 10.05 1.06
N ARG A 29 16.38 9.33 0.92
CA ARG A 29 17.62 9.61 1.65
C ARG A 29 18.82 9.58 0.72
N ALA A 30 19.73 10.54 0.89
CA ALA A 30 20.95 10.63 0.07
C ALA A 30 21.87 9.42 0.24
N ASP A 31 21.89 8.80 1.42
CA ASP A 31 22.69 7.61 1.72
C ASP A 31 22.00 6.28 1.31
N CYS A 32 20.79 6.36 0.76
CA CYS A 32 20.05 5.23 0.24
C CYS A 32 19.56 5.46 -1.20
N PRO A 33 20.46 5.50 -2.19
CA PRO A 33 20.04 5.64 -3.57
C PRO A 33 19.33 4.37 -4.05
N PHE A 34 18.18 4.54 -4.68
CA PHE A 34 17.54 3.48 -5.46
C PHE A 34 16.95 4.08 -6.74
N VAL A 35 16.78 3.23 -7.75
CA VAL A 35 16.33 3.63 -9.08
C VAL A 35 14.86 3.22 -9.23
N PRO A 36 13.90 4.16 -9.27
CA PRO A 36 12.50 3.84 -9.54
C PRO A 36 12.32 3.20 -10.93
N SER A 37 11.30 2.36 -11.09
CA SER A 37 10.86 1.97 -12.43
C SER A 37 10.14 3.14 -13.08
N GLY A 38 10.77 3.79 -14.06
CA GLY A 38 10.22 4.99 -14.72
C GLY A 38 8.89 4.81 -15.48
N ASP A 39 8.31 3.61 -15.55
CA ASP A 39 6.96 3.37 -16.11
C ASP A 39 6.00 2.96 -14.99
N ASN A 40 5.26 3.95 -14.47
CA ASN A 40 4.22 3.75 -13.47
C ASN A 40 2.87 3.58 -14.16
N ARG A 41 2.46 2.33 -14.32
CA ARG A 41 1.21 1.90 -14.97
C ARG A 41 0.23 1.39 -13.91
N LEU A 42 0.10 2.15 -12.82
CA LEU A 42 -0.92 1.95 -11.78
C LEU A 42 -2.19 2.75 -12.08
N PRO A 43 -3.37 2.29 -11.66
CA PRO A 43 -4.58 3.10 -11.65
C PRO A 43 -4.33 4.45 -10.93
N PRO A 44 -4.92 5.57 -11.40
CA PRO A 44 -4.64 6.89 -10.84
C PRO A 44 -4.87 7.00 -9.33
N GLU A 45 -5.88 6.31 -8.80
CA GLU A 45 -6.19 6.31 -7.36
C GLU A 45 -5.13 5.55 -6.56
N ALA A 46 -4.68 4.41 -7.06
CA ALA A 46 -3.56 3.67 -6.47
C ALA A 46 -2.27 4.51 -6.48
N GLN A 47 -1.98 5.19 -7.59
CA GLN A 47 -0.83 6.08 -7.69
C GLN A 47 -0.91 7.25 -6.69
N THR A 48 -2.09 7.85 -6.55
CA THR A 48 -2.35 8.94 -5.58
C THR A 48 -2.11 8.45 -4.15
N ALA A 49 -2.63 7.27 -3.81
CA ALA A 49 -2.42 6.68 -2.49
C ALA A 49 -0.94 6.42 -2.16
N LEU A 50 -0.09 6.10 -3.14
CA LEU A 50 1.36 5.96 -2.92
C LEU A 50 2.05 7.32 -2.78
N VAL A 51 1.58 8.36 -3.48
CA VAL A 51 2.08 9.73 -3.34
C VAL A 51 1.73 10.31 -1.96
N ASP A 52 0.51 10.09 -1.50
CA ASP A 52 0.06 10.54 -0.17
C ASP A 52 0.89 9.93 0.97
N LEU A 53 1.49 8.76 0.73
CA LEU A 53 2.37 8.06 1.66
C LEU A 53 3.86 8.45 1.52
N ASP A 54 4.22 9.30 0.54
CA ASP A 54 5.61 9.60 0.17
C ASP A 54 6.41 8.31 -0.08
N ILE A 55 5.89 7.41 -0.95
CA ILE A 55 6.54 6.13 -1.31
C ILE A 55 6.50 5.83 -2.81
N GLU A 56 6.00 6.70 -3.66
CA GLU A 56 5.92 6.47 -5.10
C GLU A 56 7.30 6.32 -5.75
N HIS A 57 8.32 6.98 -5.18
CA HIS A 57 9.70 6.82 -5.61
C HIS A 57 10.18 5.37 -5.42
N ARG A 58 9.63 4.62 -4.44
CA ARG A 58 10.06 3.24 -4.15
C ARG A 58 9.57 2.21 -5.15
N ILE A 59 8.73 2.58 -6.11
CA ILE A 59 8.19 1.65 -7.10
C ILE A 59 9.31 1.05 -7.94
N THR A 60 9.45 -0.28 -7.89
CA THR A 60 10.40 -1.05 -8.69
C THR A 60 9.74 -1.79 -9.84
N GLN A 61 8.42 -2.02 -9.76
CA GLN A 61 7.67 -2.66 -10.83
C GLN A 61 6.19 -2.31 -10.76
N THR A 62 5.61 -1.97 -11.92
CA THR A 62 4.15 -1.91 -12.10
C THR A 62 3.74 -2.88 -13.20
N LEU A 63 3.22 -2.42 -14.35
CA LEU A 63 2.81 -3.28 -15.44
C LEU A 63 4.03 -3.87 -16.16
N ASN A 64 4.01 -5.18 -16.33
CA ASN A 64 4.90 -5.88 -17.23
C ASN A 64 4.13 -6.31 -18.48
N SER A 65 4.38 -5.64 -19.60
CA SER A 65 3.67 -5.89 -20.87
C SER A 65 4.26 -7.03 -21.72
N ARG A 66 5.22 -7.81 -21.21
CA ARG A 66 5.82 -8.93 -21.96
C ARG A 66 4.80 -10.07 -22.09
N LYS A 67 4.46 -10.46 -23.33
CA LYS A 67 3.43 -11.47 -23.67
C LYS A 67 3.59 -12.84 -23.00
N THR A 68 4.79 -13.22 -22.60
CA THR A 68 5.09 -14.51 -21.96
C THR A 68 4.99 -14.47 -20.43
N ALA A 69 4.75 -13.30 -19.85
CA ALA A 69 4.70 -13.17 -18.41
C ALA A 69 3.30 -13.58 -17.92
N SER A 70 3.19 -14.79 -17.36
CA SER A 70 2.04 -15.25 -16.56
C SER A 70 1.91 -14.48 -15.23
N ASN A 71 2.41 -13.25 -15.17
CA ASN A 71 2.72 -12.60 -13.91
C ASN A 71 1.55 -11.75 -13.40
N TYR A 72 1.54 -11.58 -12.09
CA TYR A 72 0.63 -10.71 -11.35
C TYR A 72 0.64 -9.25 -11.83
N HIS A 73 1.65 -8.88 -12.64
CA HIS A 73 1.87 -7.56 -13.22
C HIS A 73 1.37 -7.41 -14.67
N GLY A 74 0.59 -8.36 -15.18
CA GLY A 74 -0.18 -8.18 -16.41
C GLY A 74 -1.36 -7.20 -16.23
N PRO A 75 -1.99 -6.73 -17.32
CA PRO A 75 -3.03 -5.72 -17.25
C PRO A 75 -4.28 -6.23 -16.52
N ASP A 76 -4.83 -5.38 -15.65
CA ASP A 76 -6.11 -5.56 -14.98
C ASP A 76 -7.22 -4.79 -15.68
N MET A 77 -6.87 -3.62 -16.24
CA MET A 77 -7.81 -2.72 -16.89
C MET A 77 -7.16 -1.93 -18.03
N THR A 78 -8.01 -1.32 -18.86
CA THR A 78 -7.63 -0.33 -19.86
C THR A 78 -8.41 0.96 -19.61
N LEU A 79 -7.72 2.05 -19.29
CA LEU A 79 -8.31 3.38 -19.13
C LEU A 79 -7.78 4.31 -20.22
N LYS A 80 -8.69 4.90 -21.00
CA LYS A 80 -8.36 5.81 -22.13
C LYS A 80 -7.34 5.21 -23.10
N GLY A 81 -7.47 3.92 -23.42
CA GLY A 81 -6.57 3.20 -24.33
C GLY A 81 -5.22 2.79 -23.74
N ARG A 82 -4.97 3.05 -22.45
CA ARG A 82 -3.74 2.64 -21.75
C ARG A 82 -4.02 1.51 -20.77
N ASN A 83 -3.14 0.52 -20.77
CA ASN A 83 -3.23 -0.62 -19.86
C ASN A 83 -2.58 -0.33 -18.51
N TYR A 84 -3.25 -0.75 -17.44
CA TYR A 84 -2.81 -0.59 -16.06
C TYR A 84 -2.87 -1.93 -15.33
N THR A 85 -2.07 -2.06 -14.27
CA THR A 85 -2.19 -3.16 -13.31
C THR A 85 -2.38 -2.62 -11.91
N ALA A 86 -3.17 -3.31 -11.09
CA ALA A 86 -3.35 -2.98 -9.68
C ALA A 86 -2.19 -3.49 -8.78
N ALA A 87 -1.26 -4.26 -9.34
CA ALA A 87 -0.10 -4.77 -8.61
C ALA A 87 1.11 -3.84 -8.70
N VAL A 88 1.78 -3.64 -7.57
CA VAL A 88 3.02 -2.85 -7.47
C VAL A 88 4.03 -3.58 -6.61
N ASP A 89 5.29 -3.55 -7.05
CA ASP A 89 6.42 -3.95 -6.21
C ASP A 89 7.19 -2.71 -5.75
N LEU A 90 7.50 -2.67 -4.45
CA LEU A 90 8.18 -1.56 -3.79
C LEU A 90 9.53 -2.02 -3.22
N SER A 91 10.55 -1.19 -3.42
CA SER A 91 11.88 -1.38 -2.84
C SER A 91 11.85 -1.27 -1.31
N VAL A 92 12.39 -2.29 -0.65
CA VAL A 92 12.64 -2.30 0.80
C VAL A 92 14.07 -1.88 1.15
N ARG A 93 14.84 -1.39 0.18
CA ARG A 93 16.22 -0.97 0.43
C ARG A 93 16.25 0.10 1.52
N CYS A 94 17.16 -0.10 2.48
CA CYS A 94 17.35 0.73 3.67
C CYS A 94 16.15 0.82 4.62
N LEU A 95 15.21 -0.11 4.53
CA LEU A 95 14.18 -0.30 5.54
C LEU A 95 14.59 -1.48 6.43
N ASP A 96 14.45 -1.29 7.74
CA ASP A 96 14.50 -2.40 8.69
C ASP A 96 13.13 -3.07 8.83
N ALA A 97 13.09 -4.19 9.55
CA ALA A 97 11.86 -4.96 9.73
C ALA A 97 10.72 -4.13 10.38
N SER A 98 11.02 -3.24 11.33
CA SER A 98 10.04 -2.33 11.93
C SER A 98 9.46 -1.35 10.92
N SER A 99 10.31 -0.76 10.09
CA SER A 99 9.91 0.19 9.04
C SER A 99 9.05 -0.49 7.98
N ILE A 100 9.42 -1.72 7.58
CA ILE A 100 8.62 -2.53 6.65
C ILE A 100 7.24 -2.83 7.25
N LYS A 101 7.15 -3.23 8.53
CA LYS A 101 5.87 -3.49 9.20
C LYS A 101 4.99 -2.25 9.28
N ARG A 102 5.57 -1.09 9.62
CA ARG A 102 4.85 0.20 9.60
C ARG A 102 4.35 0.53 8.20
N LEU A 103 5.18 0.33 7.17
CA LEU A 103 4.80 0.57 5.79
C LEU A 103 3.68 -0.36 5.31
N LEU A 104 3.71 -1.65 5.68
CA LEU A 104 2.61 -2.60 5.39
C LEU A 104 1.29 -2.15 6.01
N SER A 105 1.32 -1.65 7.25
CA SER A 105 0.15 -1.06 7.92
C SER A 105 -0.37 0.18 7.19
N GLN A 106 0.51 1.12 6.83
CA GLN A 106 0.13 2.30 6.06
C GLN A 106 -0.48 1.95 4.70
N LEU A 107 0.11 1.00 3.98
CA LEU A 107 -0.43 0.48 2.72
C LEU A 107 -1.85 -0.09 2.91
N ALA A 108 -2.08 -0.89 3.96
CA ALA A 108 -3.40 -1.44 4.25
C ALA A 108 -4.43 -0.36 4.60
N ASN A 109 -4.04 0.65 5.38
CA ASN A 109 -4.90 1.80 5.70
C ASN A 109 -5.28 2.62 4.45
N HIS A 110 -4.42 2.62 3.43
CA HIS A 110 -4.70 3.25 2.15
C HIS A 110 -5.51 2.37 1.20
N GLY A 111 -5.56 1.05 1.42
CA GLY A 111 -6.34 0.15 0.60
C GLY A 111 -5.59 -0.94 -0.15
N PHE A 112 -4.31 -1.12 0.14
CA PHE A 112 -3.50 -2.15 -0.47
C PHE A 112 -3.49 -3.42 0.37
N ALA A 113 -3.75 -4.56 -0.28
CA ALA A 113 -3.34 -5.85 0.26
C ALA A 113 -1.85 -6.05 -0.02
N ALA A 114 -1.01 -5.98 1.02
CA ALA A 114 0.45 -6.00 0.87
C ALA A 114 1.14 -7.11 1.67
N TRP A 115 2.23 -7.62 1.11
CA TRP A 115 3.13 -8.60 1.74
C TRP A 115 4.57 -8.15 1.58
N TYR A 116 5.36 -8.30 2.63
CA TYR A 116 6.81 -8.35 2.48
C TYR A 116 7.23 -9.71 1.90
N ARG A 117 7.90 -9.68 0.75
CA ARG A 117 8.50 -10.82 0.09
C ARG A 117 9.97 -10.92 0.50
N GLU A 118 10.25 -11.65 1.57
CA GLU A 118 11.62 -11.91 2.05
C GLU A 118 12.14 -13.24 1.50
N ASN A 119 13.32 -13.24 0.90
CA ASN A 119 13.88 -14.43 0.26
C ASN A 119 14.04 -15.59 1.25
N GLY A 120 13.42 -16.73 0.95
CA GLY A 120 13.46 -17.93 1.79
C GLY A 120 12.46 -17.93 2.96
N LYS A 121 11.57 -16.93 3.05
CA LYS A 121 10.49 -16.85 4.06
C LYS A 121 9.13 -16.88 3.41
N ASP A 122 8.12 -17.35 4.13
CA ASP A 122 6.71 -17.34 3.70
C ASP A 122 6.48 -17.93 2.28
N GLY A 123 7.31 -18.89 1.87
CA GLY A 123 7.28 -19.51 0.54
C GLY A 123 7.84 -18.66 -0.61
N TRP A 124 8.38 -17.46 -0.35
CA TRP A 124 8.99 -16.60 -1.35
C TRP A 124 10.43 -17.03 -1.70
N LYS A 125 10.76 -17.01 -2.99
CA LYS A 125 12.12 -17.18 -3.52
C LYS A 125 12.36 -16.11 -4.57
N GLY A 126 13.28 -15.18 -4.30
CA GLY A 126 13.54 -14.05 -5.18
C GLY A 126 14.08 -12.83 -4.43
N ALA A 127 14.16 -11.69 -5.11
CA ALA A 127 14.61 -10.45 -4.50
C ALA A 127 13.65 -9.96 -3.40
N ASN A 128 14.20 -9.30 -2.39
CA ASN A 128 13.42 -8.72 -1.31
C ASN A 128 12.66 -7.48 -1.79
N HIS A 129 11.35 -7.46 -1.60
CA HIS A 129 10.48 -6.31 -1.94
C HIS A 129 9.15 -6.39 -1.18
N ILE A 130 8.37 -5.32 -1.17
CA ILE A 130 6.94 -5.40 -0.81
C ILE A 130 6.16 -5.59 -2.10
N HIS A 131 5.33 -6.63 -2.16
CA HIS A 131 4.33 -6.80 -3.20
C HIS A 131 2.99 -6.29 -2.66
N ALA A 132 2.36 -5.36 -3.35
CA ALA A 132 1.09 -4.76 -2.95
C ALA A 132 0.08 -4.78 -4.09
N VAL A 133 -1.18 -5.04 -3.75
CA VAL A 133 -2.31 -5.07 -4.69
C VAL A 133 -3.34 -4.05 -4.24
N TRP A 134 -3.65 -3.09 -5.11
CA TRP A 134 -4.70 -2.10 -4.90
C TRP A 134 -6.09 -2.76 -4.96
N ALA A 135 -6.90 -2.63 -3.90
CA ALA A 135 -8.16 -3.35 -3.79
C ALA A 135 -9.35 -2.68 -4.50
N ALA A 136 -9.29 -1.37 -4.73
CA ALA A 136 -10.44 -0.55 -5.11
C ALA A 136 -10.73 -0.52 -6.63
N GLU A 137 -10.23 -1.47 -7.40
CA GLU A 137 -10.34 -1.46 -8.87
C GLU A 137 -10.82 -2.81 -9.44
N PRO A 138 -11.34 -2.89 -10.68
CA PRO A 138 -11.62 -4.15 -11.34
C PRO A 138 -10.34 -4.99 -11.51
N LEU A 139 -10.25 -6.09 -10.75
CA LEU A 139 -9.07 -6.95 -10.73
C LEU A 139 -9.24 -8.16 -11.63
N LYS A 140 -8.13 -8.62 -12.25
CA LYS A 140 -8.08 -9.95 -12.88
C LYS A 140 -8.22 -11.07 -11.84
N PRO A 141 -8.68 -12.28 -12.22
CA PRO A 141 -8.92 -13.38 -11.28
C PRO A 141 -7.74 -13.65 -10.33
N GLN A 142 -6.52 -13.62 -10.85
CA GLN A 142 -5.31 -13.88 -10.07
C GLN A 142 -5.12 -12.88 -8.92
N LEU A 143 -5.35 -11.58 -9.14
CA LEU A 143 -5.22 -10.58 -8.08
C LEU A 143 -6.40 -10.64 -7.10
N ARG A 144 -7.59 -11.00 -7.56
CA ARG A 144 -8.74 -11.27 -6.66
C ARG A 144 -8.41 -12.38 -5.67
N ASP A 145 -7.79 -13.45 -6.14
CA ASP A 145 -7.41 -14.57 -5.27
C ASP A 145 -6.28 -14.20 -4.31
N GLN A 146 -5.38 -13.28 -4.69
CA GLN A 146 -4.39 -12.70 -3.78
C GLN A 146 -5.05 -11.86 -2.68
N ILE A 147 -5.99 -10.97 -3.00
CA ILE A 147 -6.70 -10.20 -1.97
C ILE A 147 -7.45 -11.12 -1.01
N LYS A 148 -8.18 -12.11 -1.52
CA LYS A 148 -8.85 -13.10 -0.66
C LYS A 148 -7.85 -13.82 0.23
N SER A 149 -6.68 -14.17 -0.29
CA SER A 149 -5.62 -14.80 0.50
C SER A 149 -5.12 -13.87 1.61
N TRP A 150 -4.91 -12.60 1.30
CA TRP A 150 -4.51 -11.58 2.26
C TRP A 150 -5.53 -11.44 3.41
N LEU A 151 -6.82 -11.33 3.06
CA LEU A 151 -7.93 -11.23 4.03
C LEU A 151 -8.03 -12.44 4.96
N ASN A 152 -7.45 -13.58 4.56
CA ASN A 152 -7.39 -14.81 5.35
C ASN A 152 -6.01 -15.04 6.00
N GLY A 153 -5.11 -14.03 6.03
CA GLY A 153 -3.78 -14.13 6.63
C GLY A 153 -2.82 -15.05 5.89
N ARG A 154 -2.98 -15.19 4.57
CA ARG A 154 -2.21 -16.12 3.71
C ARG A 154 -1.31 -15.38 2.72
N THR A 155 -0.34 -16.09 2.14
CA THR A 155 0.75 -15.48 1.36
C THR A 155 0.35 -15.01 -0.03
N GLY A 156 -0.77 -15.48 -0.59
CA GLY A 156 -1.16 -15.15 -1.97
C GLY A 156 -0.17 -15.65 -3.04
N LEU A 157 0.74 -16.56 -2.68
CA LEU A 157 1.64 -17.26 -3.59
C LEU A 157 1.03 -18.60 -4.02
N VAL A 158 1.67 -19.26 -4.98
CA VAL A 158 1.43 -20.68 -5.25
C VAL A 158 1.66 -21.48 -3.95
N GLY A 159 0.71 -22.34 -3.59
CA GLY A 159 0.66 -23.06 -2.30
C GLY A 159 -0.02 -22.28 -1.17
N ASN A 160 -0.08 -20.95 -1.27
CA ASN A 160 -0.86 -20.05 -0.42
C ASN A 160 -0.73 -20.36 1.09
N GLY A 161 0.50 -20.51 1.60
CA GLY A 161 0.74 -20.81 3.03
C GLY A 161 0.25 -19.72 3.98
N LYS A 162 0.45 -19.92 5.29
CA LYS A 162 0.27 -18.85 6.28
C LYS A 162 1.33 -17.77 6.05
N TYR A 163 0.93 -16.51 6.16
CA TYR A 163 1.87 -15.39 6.18
C TYR A 163 2.31 -15.13 7.62
N GLU A 164 3.61 -15.04 7.91
CA GLU A 164 4.10 -14.93 9.29
C GLU A 164 4.76 -13.59 9.64
N PHE A 165 5.33 -12.88 8.66
CA PHE A 165 6.10 -11.67 8.94
C PHE A 165 5.31 -10.55 9.65
N TRP A 166 4.07 -10.32 9.22
CA TRP A 166 3.16 -9.29 9.75
C TRP A 166 1.72 -9.72 9.57
N GLN A 167 0.80 -9.23 10.41
CA GLN A 167 -0.64 -9.47 10.28
C GLN A 167 -1.38 -8.14 10.36
N PRO A 168 -2.39 -7.90 9.51
CA PRO A 168 -3.23 -6.73 9.60
C PRO A 168 -4.09 -6.76 10.87
N SER A 169 -4.37 -5.57 11.40
CA SER A 169 -5.40 -5.34 12.38
C SER A 169 -6.81 -5.57 11.78
N SER A 170 -7.81 -5.70 12.64
CA SER A 170 -9.20 -5.82 12.19
C SER A 170 -9.68 -4.60 11.40
N GLU A 171 -9.20 -3.40 11.72
CA GLU A 171 -9.56 -2.17 10.99
C GLU A 171 -8.98 -2.17 9.56
N GLU A 172 -7.72 -2.57 9.42
CA GLU A 172 -7.06 -2.73 8.12
C GLU A 172 -7.73 -3.80 7.26
N LEU A 173 -8.12 -4.93 7.87
CA LEU A 173 -8.91 -5.97 7.20
C LEU A 173 -10.25 -5.41 6.68
N LEU A 174 -10.98 -4.67 7.51
CA LEU A 174 -12.26 -4.07 7.12
C LEU A 174 -12.07 -3.04 6.00
N LYS A 175 -11.02 -2.22 6.07
CA LYS A 175 -10.71 -1.21 5.05
C LYS A 175 -10.48 -1.84 3.67
N VAL A 176 -9.56 -2.81 3.59
CA VAL A 176 -9.22 -3.49 2.34
C VAL A 176 -10.41 -4.32 1.85
N SER A 177 -11.13 -5.01 2.74
CA SER A 177 -12.33 -5.77 2.39
C SER A 177 -13.41 -4.87 1.81
N ALA A 178 -13.70 -3.71 2.41
CA ALA A 178 -14.74 -2.82 1.93
C ALA A 178 -14.44 -2.29 0.51
N GLN A 179 -13.18 -1.92 0.24
CA GLN A 179 -12.77 -1.49 -1.09
C GLN A 179 -12.83 -2.63 -2.11
N TYR A 180 -12.40 -3.83 -1.74
CA TYR A 180 -12.49 -5.00 -2.60
C TYR A 180 -13.95 -5.35 -2.93
N GLU A 181 -14.85 -5.26 -1.94
CA GLU A 181 -16.26 -5.50 -2.15
C GLU A 181 -16.89 -4.44 -3.08
N ALA A 182 -16.55 -3.18 -2.89
CA ALA A 182 -17.00 -2.08 -3.74
C ALA A 182 -16.50 -2.24 -5.19
N SER A 183 -15.25 -2.67 -5.40
CA SER A 183 -14.69 -2.81 -6.74
C SER A 183 -15.33 -3.93 -7.56
N LYS A 184 -15.93 -4.95 -6.92
CA LYS A 184 -16.69 -5.98 -7.64
C LYS A 184 -17.92 -5.41 -8.35
N ALA A 185 -18.52 -4.34 -7.84
CA ALA A 185 -19.64 -3.68 -8.52
C ALA A 185 -19.23 -2.98 -9.83
N LEU A 186 -17.92 -2.76 -10.02
CA LEU A 186 -17.35 -2.15 -11.22
C LEU A 186 -16.98 -3.20 -12.29
N LEU A 187 -16.99 -4.49 -11.94
CA LEU A 187 -16.84 -5.54 -12.94
C LEU A 187 -18.02 -5.44 -13.90
N PRO A 188 -17.80 -5.51 -15.23
CA PRO A 188 -18.90 -5.55 -16.17
C PRO A 188 -19.81 -6.69 -15.73
N GLY A 189 -21.05 -6.34 -15.36
CA GLY A 189 -22.02 -7.29 -14.86
C GLY A 189 -22.01 -8.50 -15.78
N ASP A 190 -21.92 -9.68 -15.19
CA ASP A 190 -22.14 -10.95 -15.86
C ASP A 190 -23.56 -10.85 -16.45
N LYS A 191 -23.67 -10.26 -17.65
CA LYS A 191 -24.90 -10.18 -18.41
C LYS A 191 -25.14 -11.62 -18.78
N GLY A 192 -25.89 -12.28 -17.91
CA GLY A 192 -26.10 -13.71 -17.91
C GLY A 192 -26.24 -14.21 -19.32
N ALA A 193 -25.37 -15.14 -19.70
CA ALA A 193 -25.67 -16.05 -20.78
C ALA A 193 -26.91 -16.85 -20.36
N LYS A 194 -28.08 -16.33 -20.70
CA LYS A 194 -29.32 -17.07 -20.97
C LYS A 194 -30.09 -16.32 -22.04
#